data_AF-A0A2G9P7J8-F1
#
_entry.id   AF-A0A2G9P7J8-F1
#
_cell.length_a   1.000
_cell.length_b   1.000
_cell.length_c   1.000
_cell.angle_alpha   90.00
_cell.angle_beta   90.00
_cell.angle_gamma   90.00
#
_symmetry.space_group_name_H-M   'P 1'
#
loop_
_entity.id
_entity.type
_entity.pdbx_description
1 polymer ?
#
loop_
_entity_poly.entity_id
_entity_poly.type
_entity_poly.pdbx_seq_one_letter_code
_entity_poly.pdbx_strand_id
1 'polypeptide(L)'
;MMTEMMKGNLTNVLPMIVIGGWINWAFSGFLTTKVPFPLTLRFKPMLQRGIELVSLDASWVSSASWYFLNVFGLRSMYTLILGQDNAADQSRIMQDQMTGAAMSAPPDPNKAFKAEWEAMEITEHQWALENVEEELISKDLTLDYSQ
;
A
#
# COMPACT_ATOMS: atom_id res chain seq x y z
N MET A 1 -10.58 -5.98 -18.56
CA MET A 1 -9.82 -4.93 -17.83
C MET A 1 -10.40 -4.59 -16.46
N MET A 2 -11.48 -3.80 -16.32
CA MET A 2 -11.98 -3.41 -14.98
C MET A 2 -12.44 -4.63 -14.14
N THR A 3 -13.10 -5.61 -14.76
CA THR A 3 -13.55 -6.84 -14.09
C THR A 3 -12.41 -7.75 -13.68
N GLU A 4 -11.29 -7.75 -14.41
CA GLU A 4 -10.11 -8.55 -14.09
C GLU A 4 -9.30 -7.94 -12.94
N MET A 5 -9.17 -6.60 -12.93
CA MET A 5 -8.59 -5.85 -11.81
C MET A 5 -9.43 -6.00 -10.53
N MET A 6 -10.76 -5.93 -10.65
CA MET A 6 -11.67 -6.19 -9.53
C MET A 6 -11.60 -7.63 -9.03
N LYS A 7 -11.50 -8.62 -9.94
CA LYS A 7 -11.34 -10.03 -9.57
C LYS A 7 -10.02 -10.27 -8.84
N GLY A 8 -8.91 -9.74 -9.35
CA GLY A 8 -7.60 -9.86 -8.70
C GLY A 8 -7.57 -9.22 -7.30
N ASN A 9 -8.29 -8.11 -7.12
CA ASN A 9 -8.39 -7.48 -5.81
C ASN A 9 -9.30 -8.27 -4.85
N LEU A 10 -10.43 -8.78 -5.35
CA LEU A 10 -11.34 -9.61 -4.56
C LEU A 10 -10.66 -10.90 -4.10
N THR A 11 -9.84 -11.54 -4.92
CA THR A 11 -9.10 -12.76 -4.55
C THR A 11 -8.08 -12.51 -3.43
N ASN A 12 -7.58 -11.29 -3.27
CA ASN A 12 -6.63 -10.94 -2.20
C ASN A 12 -7.34 -10.52 -0.90
N VAL A 13 -8.50 -9.85 -1.00
CA VAL A 13 -9.25 -9.38 0.17
C VAL A 13 -10.14 -10.48 0.78
N LEU A 14 -10.63 -11.41 -0.05
CA LEU A 14 -11.56 -12.45 0.39
C LEU A 14 -10.98 -13.34 1.50
N PRO A 15 -9.74 -13.87 1.41
CA PRO A 15 -9.16 -14.68 2.49
C PRO A 15 -9.09 -13.93 3.81
N MET A 16 -8.72 -12.64 3.76
CA MET A 16 -8.60 -11.80 4.95
C MET A 16 -9.94 -11.61 5.66
N ILE A 17 -11.02 -11.38 4.91
CA ILE A 17 -12.37 -11.23 5.44
C ILE A 17 -12.90 -12.56 5.98
N VAL A 18 -12.69 -13.66 5.25
CA VAL A 18 -13.17 -14.99 5.67
C VAL A 18 -12.51 -15.41 6.98
N ILE A 19 -11.19 -15.28 7.09
CA ILE A 19 -10.45 -15.60 8.33
C ILE A 19 -10.88 -14.66 9.46
N GLY A 20 -11.01 -13.36 9.21
CA GLY A 20 -11.48 -12.41 10.22
C GLY A 20 -12.90 -12.70 10.71
N GLY A 21 -13.79 -13.12 9.81
CA GLY A 21 -15.15 -13.57 10.14
C GLY A 21 -15.15 -14.85 10.97
N TRP A 22 -14.31 -15.82 10.61
CA TRP A 22 -14.15 -17.06 11.36
C TRP A 22 -13.59 -16.82 12.77
N ILE A 23 -12.57 -15.97 12.92
CA ILE A 23 -12.02 -15.57 14.23
C ILE A 23 -13.10 -14.89 15.06
N ASN A 24 -13.87 -13.97 14.47
CA ASN A 24 -14.95 -13.31 15.19
C ASN A 24 -16.02 -14.29 15.67
N TRP A 25 -16.37 -15.29 14.86
CA TRP A 25 -17.35 -16.31 15.23
C TRP A 25 -16.81 -17.28 16.31
N ALA A 26 -15.61 -17.81 16.12
CA ALA A 26 -15.01 -18.80 17.02
C ALA A 26 -14.53 -18.20 18.35
N PHE A 27 -14.09 -16.94 18.35
CA PHE A 27 -13.47 -16.27 19.48
C PHE A 27 -14.23 -15.00 19.91
N SER A 28 -15.56 -15.04 19.86
CA SER A 28 -16.41 -13.95 20.37
C SER A 28 -16.56 -13.98 21.90
N GLY A 29 -16.88 -12.84 22.51
CA GLY A 29 -17.31 -12.79 23.92
C GLY A 29 -16.20 -12.65 24.97
N PHE A 30 -14.94 -12.50 24.57
CA PHE A 30 -13.83 -12.29 25.51
C PHE A 30 -12.83 -11.22 25.05
N LEU A 31 -12.05 -10.72 26.02
CA LEU A 31 -10.97 -9.76 25.82
C LEU A 31 -9.66 -10.47 25.52
N THR A 32 -8.95 -10.05 24.46
CA THR A 32 -7.69 -10.70 24.06
C THR A 32 -6.48 -10.01 24.66
N THR A 33 -6.38 -8.68 24.50
CA THR A 33 -5.23 -7.93 25.00
C THR A 33 -5.60 -6.47 25.26
N LYS A 34 -4.71 -5.77 25.96
CA LYS A 34 -4.77 -4.32 26.18
C LYS A 34 -3.64 -3.67 25.38
N VAL A 35 -3.97 -2.72 24.51
CA VAL A 35 -2.94 -1.94 23.83
C VAL A 35 -2.33 -0.90 24.77
N PRO A 36 -1.02 -0.59 24.63
CA PRO A 36 -0.29 0.29 25.56
C PRO A 36 -0.54 1.79 25.34
N PHE A 37 -1.47 2.16 24.45
CA PHE A 37 -1.79 3.55 24.12
C PHE A 37 -3.31 3.81 24.25
N PRO A 38 -3.70 5.05 24.58
CA PRO A 38 -5.11 5.41 24.69
C PRO A 38 -5.75 5.46 23.30
N LEU A 39 -6.95 4.88 23.18
CA LEU A 39 -7.77 4.90 21.96
C LEU A 39 -9.01 5.77 22.16
N THR A 40 -9.50 6.39 21.09
CA THR A 40 -10.73 7.18 21.17
C THR A 40 -11.96 6.29 21.31
N LEU A 41 -12.94 6.74 22.07
CA LEU A 41 -14.18 5.99 22.34
C LEU A 41 -14.98 5.66 21.07
N ARG A 42 -14.77 6.41 19.98
CA ARG A 42 -15.43 6.18 18.68
C ARG A 42 -15.02 4.87 18.03
N PHE A 43 -13.83 4.34 18.34
CA PHE A 43 -13.39 3.04 17.84
C PHE A 43 -13.90 1.87 18.69
N LYS A 44 -14.45 2.12 19.88
CA LYS A 44 -14.95 1.09 20.81
C LYS A 44 -15.90 0.06 20.16
N PRO A 45 -16.97 0.43 19.42
CA PRO A 45 -17.85 -0.57 18.81
C PRO A 45 -17.15 -1.44 17.75
N MET A 46 -16.08 -0.92 17.13
CA MET A 46 -15.27 -1.68 16.17
C MET A 46 -14.25 -2.59 16.88
N LEU A 47 -13.67 -2.12 17.98
CA LEU A 47 -12.61 -2.81 18.71
C LEU A 47 -13.11 -3.88 19.69
N GLN A 48 -14.33 -3.71 20.19
CA GLN A 48 -14.93 -4.57 21.21
C GLN A 48 -16.16 -5.31 20.67
N ARG A 49 -16.14 -5.65 19.37
CA ARG A 49 -17.24 -6.36 18.73
C ARG A 49 -17.46 -7.71 19.43
N GLY A 50 -18.67 -7.94 19.93
CA GLY A 50 -19.04 -9.14 20.68
C GLY A 50 -18.85 -9.04 22.20
N ILE A 51 -18.60 -7.84 22.75
CA ILE A 51 -18.47 -7.60 24.20
C ILE A 51 -19.46 -6.51 24.63
N GLU A 52 -20.28 -6.80 25.64
CA GLU A 52 -21.37 -5.92 26.11
C GLU A 52 -20.99 -5.13 27.39
N LEU A 53 -19.77 -4.58 27.46
CA LEU A 53 -19.28 -3.81 28.61
C LEU A 53 -19.13 -2.32 28.28
N VAL A 54 -20.17 -1.54 28.62
CA VAL A 54 -20.24 -0.10 28.30
C VAL A 54 -19.23 0.75 29.08
N SER A 55 -18.83 0.32 30.28
CA SER A 55 -17.84 1.02 31.12
C SER A 55 -16.38 0.68 30.82
N LEU A 56 -16.12 -0.33 29.98
CA LEU A 56 -14.76 -0.75 29.68
C LEU A 56 -14.01 0.29 28.85
N ASP A 57 -12.73 0.50 29.17
CA ASP A 57 -11.84 1.38 28.42
C ASP A 57 -11.61 0.86 26.98
N ALA A 58 -11.45 1.77 26.01
CA ALA A 58 -11.29 1.45 24.60
C ALA A 58 -9.94 0.79 24.26
N SER A 59 -8.97 0.85 25.16
CA SER A 59 -7.67 0.16 25.02
C SER A 59 -7.76 -1.36 25.11
N TRP A 60 -8.87 -1.91 25.59
CA TRP A 60 -9.12 -3.34 25.59
C TRP A 60 -9.71 -3.77 24.25
N VAL A 61 -9.08 -4.76 23.60
CA VAL A 61 -9.44 -5.20 22.25
C VAL A 61 -9.96 -6.64 22.23
N SER A 62 -10.93 -6.87 21.35
CA SER A 62 -11.44 -8.20 20.99
C SER A 62 -10.46 -8.99 20.10
N SER A 63 -10.71 -10.28 19.96
CA SER A 63 -9.95 -11.20 19.10
C SER A 63 -9.92 -10.77 17.63
N ALA A 64 -11.05 -10.29 17.10
CA ALA A 64 -11.16 -9.82 15.71
C ALA A 64 -10.31 -8.57 15.47
N SER A 65 -10.30 -7.63 16.42
CA SER A 65 -9.50 -6.41 16.33
C SER A 65 -8.01 -6.69 16.46
N TRP A 66 -7.64 -7.66 17.31
CA TRP A 66 -6.27 -8.15 17.39
C TRP A 66 -5.80 -8.77 16.07
N TYR A 67 -6.65 -9.55 15.39
CA TYR A 67 -6.35 -10.09 14.07
C TYR A 67 -6.08 -8.97 13.05
N PHE A 68 -6.97 -7.97 12.94
CA PHE A 68 -6.76 -6.86 12.01
C PHE A 68 -5.48 -6.07 12.31
N LEU A 69 -5.15 -5.85 13.59
CA LEU A 69 -3.90 -5.22 13.99
C LEU A 69 -2.69 -6.01 13.47
N ASN A 70 -2.68 -7.34 13.62
CA ASN A 70 -1.62 -8.19 13.11
C ASN A 70 -1.53 -8.16 11.58
N VAL A 71 -2.66 -8.21 10.87
CA VAL A 71 -2.64 -8.14 9.39
C VAL A 71 -2.01 -6.84 8.90
N PHE A 72 -2.33 -5.70 9.53
CA PHE A 72 -1.72 -4.42 9.13
C PHE A 72 -0.26 -4.27 9.58
N GLY A 73 0.10 -4.79 10.75
CA GLY A 73 1.44 -4.64 11.33
C GLY A 73 2.50 -5.59 10.75
N LEU A 74 2.11 -6.81 10.37
CA LEU A 74 3.05 -7.84 9.91
C LEU A 74 3.57 -7.60 8.48
N ARG A 75 2.96 -6.67 7.74
CA ARG A 75 3.37 -6.28 6.39
C ARG A 75 4.87 -5.98 6.28
N SER A 76 5.36 -5.04 7.09
CA SER A 76 6.77 -4.62 7.07
C SER A 76 7.69 -5.79 7.42
N MET A 77 7.23 -6.71 8.26
CA MET A 77 8.00 -7.89 8.64
C MET A 77 8.09 -8.88 7.48
N TYR A 78 7.00 -9.09 6.72
CA TYR A 78 7.03 -9.93 5.52
C TYR A 78 7.94 -9.37 4.43
N THR A 79 7.98 -8.06 4.22
CA THR A 79 8.92 -7.42 3.29
C THR A 79 10.38 -7.66 3.67
N LEU A 80 10.70 -7.64 4.97
CA LEU A 80 12.06 -7.92 5.43
C LEU A 80 12.46 -9.39 5.22
N ILE A 81 11.53 -10.32 5.43
CA ILE A 81 11.82 -11.76 5.35
C ILE A 81 11.81 -12.27 3.89
N LEU A 82 10.86 -11.81 3.08
CA LEU A 82 10.57 -12.34 1.75
C LEU A 82 11.00 -11.40 0.60
N GLY A 83 11.48 -10.19 0.90
CA GLY A 83 11.83 -9.18 -0.11
C GLY A 83 10.63 -8.36 -0.58
N GLN A 84 10.88 -7.44 -1.52
CA GLN A 84 9.90 -6.43 -1.98
C GLN A 84 8.77 -6.99 -2.87
N ASP A 85 8.99 -8.10 -3.59
CA ASP A 85 8.00 -8.73 -4.48
C ASP A 85 7.20 -9.86 -3.81
N ASN A 86 7.01 -9.79 -2.49
CA ASN A 86 6.29 -10.84 -1.80
C ASN A 86 4.77 -10.73 -2.03
N ALA A 87 4.13 -11.88 -2.29
CA ALA A 87 2.68 -11.99 -2.43
C ALA A 87 1.90 -11.76 -1.12
N ALA A 88 2.61 -11.50 -0.01
CA ALA A 88 2.05 -11.20 1.29
C ALA A 88 1.80 -9.69 1.51
N ASP A 89 2.31 -8.81 0.64
CA ASP A 89 2.04 -7.37 0.68
C ASP A 89 0.63 -7.00 0.15
N GLN A 90 -0.37 -7.76 0.58
CA GLN A 90 -1.77 -7.66 0.16
C GLN A 90 -2.46 -6.41 0.70
N SER A 91 -1.96 -5.86 1.82
CA SER A 91 -2.46 -4.64 2.44
C SER A 91 -2.14 -3.37 1.64
N ARG A 92 -1.10 -3.36 0.81
CA ARG A 92 -0.76 -2.22 -0.07
C ARG A 92 -1.87 -1.98 -1.09
N ILE A 93 -2.39 -3.07 -1.67
CA ILE A 93 -3.50 -3.04 -2.62
C ILE A 93 -4.77 -2.52 -1.93
N MET A 94 -5.05 -2.92 -0.69
CA MET A 94 -6.20 -2.43 0.06
C MET A 94 -6.09 -0.94 0.42
N GLN A 95 -4.89 -0.48 0.79
CA GLN A 95 -4.62 0.94 1.06
C GLN A 95 -4.75 1.77 -0.23
N ASP A 96 -4.14 1.32 -1.33
CA ASP A 96 -4.24 1.94 -2.64
C ASP A 96 -5.69 1.95 -3.15
N GLN A 97 -6.52 0.98 -2.77
CA GLN A 97 -7.94 0.96 -3.12
C GLN A 97 -8.76 1.96 -2.29
N MET A 98 -8.45 2.15 -1.00
CA MET A 98 -9.14 3.15 -0.17
C MET A 98 -8.76 4.59 -0.54
N THR A 99 -7.53 4.83 -0.99
CA THR A 99 -7.06 6.18 -1.37
C THR A 99 -7.12 6.44 -2.88
N GLY A 100 -7.22 5.40 -3.72
CA GLY A 100 -6.99 5.47 -5.16
C GLY A 100 -8.14 5.01 -6.05
N ALA A 101 -9.35 4.74 -5.51
CA ALA A 101 -10.53 4.38 -6.31
C ALA A 101 -10.96 5.44 -7.35
N ALA A 102 -10.32 6.62 -7.38
CA ALA A 102 -10.52 7.67 -8.38
C ALA A 102 -9.46 7.71 -9.51
N MET A 103 -8.37 6.93 -9.44
CA MET A 103 -7.20 7.12 -10.33
C MET A 103 -6.91 5.95 -11.28
N SER A 104 -7.67 4.85 -11.23
CA SER A 104 -7.31 3.60 -11.94
C SER A 104 -8.28 3.20 -13.05
N ALA A 105 -8.96 4.15 -13.70
CA ALA A 105 -9.45 3.89 -15.05
C ALA A 105 -8.25 4.05 -15.99
N PRO A 106 -7.86 3.02 -16.78
CA PRO A 106 -6.84 3.21 -17.80
C PRO A 106 -7.26 4.42 -18.65
N PRO A 107 -6.39 5.43 -18.82
CA PRO A 107 -6.73 6.62 -19.57
C PRO A 107 -7.21 6.18 -20.95
N ASP A 108 -8.32 6.75 -21.41
CA ASP A 108 -8.82 6.53 -22.77
C ASP A 108 -7.64 6.73 -23.73
N PRO A 109 -7.29 5.73 -24.57
CA PRO A 109 -6.10 5.79 -25.41
C PRO A 109 -6.08 7.05 -26.26
N ASN A 110 -7.24 7.53 -26.74
CA ASN A 110 -7.31 8.78 -27.50
C ASN A 110 -6.92 10.02 -26.68
N LYS A 111 -7.28 10.05 -25.40
CA LYS A 111 -6.88 11.14 -24.49
C LYS A 111 -5.41 11.04 -24.12
N ALA A 112 -4.90 9.82 -23.90
CA ALA A 112 -3.49 9.60 -23.65
C ALA A 112 -2.63 10.04 -24.86
N PHE A 113 -3.02 9.66 -26.07
CA PHE A 113 -2.32 10.07 -27.30
C PHE A 113 -2.36 11.58 -27.52
N LYS A 114 -3.50 12.23 -27.27
CA LYS A 114 -3.59 13.70 -27.40
C LYS A 114 -2.69 14.42 -26.38
N ALA A 115 -2.65 13.93 -25.14
CA ALA A 115 -1.81 14.51 -24.10
C ALA A 115 -0.31 14.39 -24.42
N GLU A 116 0.13 13.23 -24.90
CA GLU A 116 1.51 13.02 -25.35
C GLU A 116 1.85 13.84 -26.60
N TRP A 117 0.90 13.99 -27.52
CA TRP A 117 1.07 14.83 -28.71
C TRP A 117 1.29 16.30 -28.33
N GLU A 118 0.43 16.85 -27.49
CA GLU A 118 0.54 18.24 -26.99
C GLU A 118 1.85 18.45 -26.21
N ALA A 119 2.32 17.44 -25.47
CA ALA A 119 3.60 17.49 -24.77
C ALA A 119 4.79 17.53 -25.74
N MET A 120 4.79 16.67 -26.76
CA MET A 120 5.84 16.65 -27.80
C MET A 120 5.88 17.93 -28.63
N GLU A 121 4.74 18.60 -28.84
CA GLU A 121 4.69 19.85 -29.60
C GLU A 121 5.47 21.00 -28.93
N ILE A 122 5.66 20.92 -27.62
CA ILE A 122 6.39 21.93 -26.82
C ILE A 122 7.87 21.55 -26.65
N THR A 123 8.25 20.29 -26.92
CA THR A 123 9.65 19.86 -26.75
C THR A 123 10.54 20.37 -27.87
N GLU A 124 11.55 21.15 -27.52
CA GLU A 124 12.59 21.58 -28.45
C GLU A 124 13.79 20.63 -28.39
N HIS A 125 14.41 20.42 -29.55
CA HIS A 125 15.64 19.64 -29.64
C HIS A 125 16.78 20.40 -28.95
N GLN A 126 17.25 19.89 -27.82
CA GLN A 126 18.50 20.33 -27.20
C GLN A 126 19.62 19.35 -27.55
N TRP A 127 20.60 19.79 -28.34
CA TRP A 127 21.73 18.96 -28.71
C TRP A 127 22.65 18.81 -27.49
N ALA A 128 22.65 17.64 -26.86
CA ALA A 128 23.42 17.39 -25.64
C ALA A 128 24.95 17.41 -25.85
N LEU A 129 25.42 17.10 -27.06
CA LEU A 129 26.84 17.03 -27.43
C LEU A 129 27.39 18.32 -28.09
N GLU A 130 26.74 19.48 -27.94
CA GLU A 130 27.12 20.68 -28.70
C GLU A 130 28.45 21.27 -28.20
N ASN A 131 28.71 21.16 -26.90
CA ASN A 131 29.93 21.64 -26.24
C ASN A 131 30.75 20.49 -25.64
N VAL A 132 30.61 19.27 -26.17
CA VAL A 132 31.26 18.08 -25.57
C VAL A 132 32.77 18.15 -25.71
N GLU A 133 33.28 18.71 -26.80
CA GLU A 133 34.71 18.91 -27.01
C GLU A 133 35.28 19.96 -26.06
N GLU A 134 34.56 21.07 -25.84
CA GLU A 134 34.96 22.10 -24.88
C GLU A 134 34.93 21.58 -23.44
N GLU A 135 33.88 20.82 -23.07
CA GLU A 135 33.80 20.22 -21.74
C GLU A 135 34.93 19.20 -21.52
N LEU A 136 35.25 18.39 -22.53
CA LEU A 136 36.32 17.40 -22.48
C LEU A 136 37.71 18.04 -22.37
N ILE A 137 37.97 19.13 -23.09
CA ILE A 137 39.26 19.83 -23.07
C ILE A 137 39.42 20.67 -21.78
N SER A 138 38.32 21.10 -21.16
CA SER A 138 38.34 21.90 -19.92
C SER A 138 38.77 21.12 -18.67
N LYS A 139 38.78 19.79 -18.72
CA LYS A 139 39.09 18.90 -17.58
C LYS A 139 40.19 17.94 -17.98
N ASP A 140 41.14 17.70 -17.06
CA ASP A 140 42.10 16.61 -17.23
C ASP A 140 41.38 15.25 -17.17
N LEU A 141 41.80 14.33 -18.03
CA LEU A 141 41.30 12.96 -18.06
C LEU A 141 41.66 12.26 -16.74
N THR A 142 40.65 11.92 -15.95
CA THR A 142 40.78 11.00 -14.81
C THR A 142 40.86 9.57 -15.34
N LEU A 143 42.07 9.18 -15.72
CA LEU A 143 42.38 7.78 -16.02
C LEU A 143 42.54 7.06 -14.67
N ASP A 144 41.47 6.41 -14.21
CA ASP A 144 41.57 5.41 -13.15
C ASP A 144 42.44 4.26 -13.67
N TYR A 145 43.74 4.34 -13.40
CA TYR A 145 44.63 3.20 -13.48
C TYR A 145 44.25 2.23 -12.36
N SER A 146 43.22 1.41 -12.56
CA SER A 146 42.99 0.24 -11.72
C SER A 146 44.15 -0.74 -11.95
N GLN A 147 45.01 -0.89 -10.94
CA GLN A 147 45.79 -2.12 -10.76
C GLN A 147 44.87 -3.30 -10.45
#